data_AF-A0A0D0K4Q8-F1
#
_entry.id   AF-A0A0D0K4Q8-F1
#
_cell.length_a   1.000
_cell.length_b   1.000
_cell.length_c   1.000
_cell.angle_alpha   90.00
_cell.angle_beta   90.00
_cell.angle_gamma   90.00
#
_symmetry.space_group_name_H-M   'P 1'
#
loop_
_entity.id
_entity.type
_entity.pdbx_description
1 polymer ?
#
loop_
_entity_poly.entity_id
_entity_poly.type
_entity_poly.pdbx_seq_one_letter_code
_entity_poly.pdbx_strand_id
1 'polypeptide(L)'
;MKRTTLAVLAAALLIALTGCAGGTEDAEDERTAPAVSESAAPLVAEMPEESAQSSSPDEDYLTQIRSELPEDTVIPNATDEQLLTAAQDACAQIADGTDVLAVQVIEGEQANGLGYFESSAKIGAIASEVYCPLD
;
A
#
# COMPACT_ATOMS: atom_id res chain seq x y z
N MET A 1 -23.23 36.48 1.47
CA MET A 1 -22.69 37.77 1.00
C MET A 1 -21.17 37.68 0.95
N LYS A 2 -20.57 38.07 -0.20
CA LYS A 2 -19.19 38.58 -0.42
C LYS A 2 -18.02 37.72 0.12
N ARG A 3 -17.33 36.92 -0.71
CA ARG A 3 -16.31 37.23 -1.74
C ARG A 3 -14.87 37.42 -1.18
N THR A 4 -13.98 36.59 -1.74
CA THR A 4 -12.60 36.85 -2.23
C THR A 4 -11.49 37.14 -1.22
N THR A 5 -10.40 36.35 -1.28
CA THR A 5 -9.15 36.77 -1.96
C THR A 5 -8.19 35.61 -2.28
N LEU A 6 -7.77 35.55 -3.54
CA LEU A 6 -6.64 34.82 -4.13
C LEU A 6 -5.34 35.60 -3.96
N ALA A 7 -4.19 34.90 -3.86
CA ALA A 7 -2.88 35.21 -4.49
C ALA A 7 -1.83 34.22 -3.95
N VAL A 8 -1.31 33.26 -4.72
CA VAL A 8 -0.21 33.36 -5.70
C VAL A 8 1.13 33.79 -5.06
N LEU A 9 2.07 32.86 -4.98
CA LEU A 9 3.50 33.14 -5.13
C LEU A 9 4.21 31.90 -5.71
N ALA A 10 4.62 32.06 -6.96
CA ALA A 10 5.49 31.18 -7.72
C ALA A 10 6.96 31.49 -7.42
N ALA A 11 7.83 30.48 -7.55
CA ALA A 11 9.22 30.53 -8.04
C ALA A 11 9.96 29.28 -7.52
N ALA A 12 10.27 28.32 -8.39
CA ALA A 12 11.54 28.18 -9.10
C ALA A 12 12.59 27.42 -8.25
N LEU A 13 12.85 26.14 -8.52
CA LEU A 13 13.80 25.61 -9.52
C LEU A 13 15.28 25.80 -9.12
N LEU A 14 16.05 24.70 -9.20
CA LEU A 14 17.53 24.53 -9.33
C LEU A 14 18.07 23.50 -8.31
N ILE A 15 18.16 22.22 -8.68
CA ILE A 15 19.33 21.52 -9.26
C ILE A 15 20.53 21.47 -8.31
N ALA A 16 20.78 20.27 -7.76
CA ALA A 16 22.11 19.74 -7.48
C ALA A 16 22.07 18.19 -7.41
N LEU A 17 21.94 17.53 -8.57
CA LEU A 17 22.40 16.14 -8.72
C LEU A 17 23.92 16.17 -8.93
N THR A 18 24.67 16.18 -7.83
CA THR A 18 26.07 15.78 -7.77
C THR A 18 26.06 14.39 -7.15
N GLY A 19 26.24 13.31 -7.88
CA GLY A 19 27.50 12.98 -8.52
C GLY A 19 28.30 12.08 -7.56
N CYS A 20 28.01 10.78 -7.57
CA CYS A 20 28.92 9.76 -7.02
C CYS A 20 29.17 8.72 -8.11
N ALA A 21 29.99 9.14 -9.08
CA ALA A 21 30.73 8.24 -9.94
C ALA A 21 32.17 8.24 -9.42
N GLY A 22 32.68 7.06 -9.12
CA GLY A 22 34.05 6.83 -8.66
C GLY A 22 34.08 5.64 -7.73
N GLY A 23 34.76 4.55 -8.02
CA GLY A 23 35.61 4.21 -9.15
C GLY A 23 35.92 2.72 -9.02
N THR A 24 36.00 2.05 -10.15
CA THR A 24 36.54 0.70 -10.28
C THR A 24 38.06 0.82 -10.23
N GLU A 25 38.72 0.15 -9.28
CA GLU A 25 40.16 -0.16 -9.30
C GLU A 25 40.34 -1.40 -8.38
N ASP A 26 40.41 -2.60 -8.95
CA ASP A 26 41.61 -3.31 -9.39
C ASP A 26 42.45 -3.86 -8.23
N ALA A 27 42.39 -5.18 -8.06
CA ALA A 27 43.46 -5.98 -7.46
C ALA A 27 43.22 -7.45 -7.86
N GLU A 28 43.75 -7.77 -9.03
CA GLU A 28 44.03 -9.14 -9.47
C GLU A 28 44.94 -9.83 -8.43
N ASP A 29 44.40 -10.76 -7.64
CA ASP A 29 45.20 -11.74 -6.88
C ASP A 29 45.18 -13.05 -7.69
N GLU A 30 46.14 -13.18 -8.60
CA GLU A 30 46.44 -14.43 -9.29
C GLU A 30 47.06 -15.45 -8.32
N ARG A 31 46.24 -16.04 -7.46
CA ARG A 31 46.54 -17.34 -6.86
C ARG A 31 45.91 -18.45 -7.69
N THR A 32 46.67 -18.89 -8.69
CA THR A 32 46.44 -20.16 -9.38
C THR A 32 46.50 -21.31 -8.37
N ALA A 33 45.34 -21.75 -7.90
CA ALA A 33 45.15 -23.06 -7.28
C ALA A 33 44.77 -24.08 -8.38
N PRO A 34 45.26 -25.33 -8.31
CA PRO A 34 44.91 -26.35 -9.28
C PRO A 34 43.41 -26.63 -9.25
N ALA A 35 42.77 -26.59 -10.42
CA ALA A 35 41.37 -26.94 -10.61
C ALA A 35 41.17 -28.44 -10.27
N VAL A 36 40.71 -28.70 -9.05
CA VAL A 36 40.05 -29.96 -8.72
C VAL A 36 38.67 -29.89 -9.37
N SER A 37 38.54 -30.56 -10.50
CA SER A 37 37.26 -30.76 -11.16
C SER A 37 36.48 -31.84 -10.40
N GLU A 38 35.97 -31.49 -9.23
CA GLU A 38 34.93 -32.29 -8.57
C GLU A 38 33.61 -31.99 -9.28
N SER A 39 33.15 -32.93 -10.08
CA SER A 39 31.80 -32.91 -10.67
C SER A 39 30.78 -33.18 -9.57
N ALA A 40 30.60 -32.22 -8.66
CA ALA A 40 29.42 -32.16 -7.84
C ALA A 40 28.25 -31.84 -8.78
N ALA A 41 27.33 -32.79 -8.96
CA ALA A 41 26.06 -32.48 -9.56
C ALA A 41 25.46 -31.27 -8.82
N PRO A 42 24.90 -30.27 -9.52
CA PRO A 42 24.34 -29.10 -8.87
C PRO A 42 23.31 -29.55 -7.85
N LEU A 43 23.49 -29.12 -6.59
CA LEU A 43 22.49 -29.33 -5.55
C LEU A 43 21.21 -28.63 -6.00
N VAL A 44 20.23 -29.41 -6.42
CA VAL A 44 18.86 -28.91 -6.60
C VAL A 44 18.34 -28.65 -5.20
N ALA A 45 18.38 -27.39 -4.76
CA ALA A 45 17.59 -26.98 -3.63
C ALA A 45 16.13 -27.22 -4.04
N GLU A 46 15.42 -28.08 -3.31
CA GLU A 46 13.97 -28.11 -3.36
C GLU A 46 13.51 -26.75 -2.85
N MET A 47 13.20 -25.86 -3.79
CA MET A 47 12.55 -24.61 -3.47
C MET A 47 11.21 -25.02 -2.86
N PRO A 48 10.89 -24.61 -1.61
CA PRO A 48 9.57 -24.87 -1.07
C PRO A 48 8.57 -24.38 -2.11
N GLU A 49 7.67 -25.25 -2.54
CA GLU A 49 6.50 -24.80 -3.28
C GLU A 49 5.77 -23.87 -2.31
N GLU A 50 6.02 -22.57 -2.46
CA GLU A 50 5.23 -21.53 -1.83
C GLU A 50 3.82 -21.77 -2.36
N SER A 51 3.06 -22.48 -1.54
CA SER A 51 1.67 -22.76 -1.80
C SER A 51 1.04 -21.38 -1.78
N ALA A 52 0.86 -20.79 -2.96
CA ALA A 52 0.03 -19.62 -3.13
C ALA A 52 -1.35 -20.05 -2.64
N GLN A 53 -1.58 -19.89 -1.34
CA GLN A 53 -2.89 -19.94 -0.76
C GLN A 53 -3.59 -18.79 -1.45
N SER A 54 -4.37 -19.11 -2.48
CA SER A 54 -5.30 -18.17 -3.07
C SER A 54 -6.29 -17.85 -1.95
N SER A 55 -5.96 -16.84 -1.16
CA SER A 55 -6.84 -16.26 -0.17
C SER A 55 -8.08 -15.77 -0.89
N SER A 56 -9.22 -15.97 -0.26
CA SER A 56 -10.44 -15.35 -0.76
C SER A 56 -10.29 -13.81 -0.69
N PRO A 57 -10.98 -13.06 -1.57
CA PRO A 57 -11.00 -11.59 -1.47
C PRO A 57 -11.39 -11.09 -0.08
N ASP A 58 -12.26 -11.82 0.62
CA ASP A 58 -12.66 -11.52 1.99
C ASP A 58 -11.52 -11.70 2.99
N GLU A 59 -10.73 -12.77 2.88
CA GLU A 59 -9.55 -12.97 3.73
C GLU A 59 -8.46 -11.93 3.44
N ASP A 60 -8.26 -11.58 2.17
CA ASP A 60 -7.31 -10.53 1.77
C ASP A 60 -7.71 -9.17 2.30
N TYR A 61 -8.98 -8.81 2.16
CA TYR A 61 -9.52 -7.57 2.67
C TYR A 61 -9.42 -7.51 4.20
N LEU A 62 -9.88 -8.55 4.90
CA LEU A 62 -9.85 -8.60 6.37
C LEU A 62 -8.43 -8.55 6.93
N THR A 63 -7.47 -9.19 6.26
CA THR A 63 -6.05 -9.14 6.64
C THR A 63 -5.51 -7.71 6.51
N GLN A 64 -5.76 -7.06 5.39
CA GLN A 64 -5.26 -5.71 5.13
C GLN A 64 -5.92 -4.67 6.04
N ILE A 65 -7.26 -4.68 6.16
CA ILE A 65 -7.98 -3.67 6.92
C ILE A 65 -7.67 -3.76 8.42
N ARG A 66 -7.45 -4.96 8.97
CA ARG A 66 -7.03 -5.13 10.38
C ARG A 66 -5.61 -4.64 10.63
N SER A 67 -4.73 -4.67 9.62
CA SER A 67 -3.40 -4.06 9.72
C SER A 67 -3.48 -2.53 9.73
N GLU A 68 -4.46 -1.95 9.03
CA GLU A 68 -4.64 -0.50 8.90
C GLU A 68 -5.53 0.12 9.99
N LEU A 69 -6.43 -0.67 10.58
CA LEU A 69 -7.34 -0.31 11.67
C LEU A 69 -7.05 -1.18 12.89
N PRO A 70 -5.99 -0.88 13.66
CA PRO A 70 -5.75 -1.59 14.91
C PRO A 70 -6.93 -1.42 15.88
N GLU A 71 -7.07 -2.36 16.82
CA GLU A 71 -8.23 -2.48 17.73
C GLU A 71 -8.50 -1.21 18.58
N ASP A 72 -7.52 -0.32 18.69
CA ASP A 72 -7.60 0.96 19.41
C ASP A 72 -8.11 2.15 18.55
N THR A 73 -8.54 1.91 17.31
CA THR A 73 -9.07 2.95 16.41
C THR A 73 -10.56 3.26 16.66
N VAL A 74 -11.13 4.21 15.89
CA VAL A 74 -12.50 4.75 16.02
C VAL A 74 -13.60 3.67 15.95
N ILE A 75 -13.29 2.47 15.46
CA ILE A 75 -14.17 1.29 15.50
C ILE A 75 -13.59 0.22 16.42
N PRO A 76 -13.52 0.45 17.74
CA PRO A 76 -12.99 -0.57 18.64
C PRO A 76 -13.94 -1.77 18.60
N ASN A 77 -13.44 -2.94 18.18
CA ASN A 77 -14.17 -4.20 18.05
C ASN A 77 -15.12 -4.32 16.84
N ALA A 78 -14.79 -3.73 15.69
CA ALA A 78 -15.51 -4.05 14.46
C ALA A 78 -15.47 -5.57 14.19
N THR A 79 -16.63 -6.19 13.95
CA THR A 79 -16.68 -7.59 13.52
C THR A 79 -16.30 -7.71 12.05
N ASP A 80 -15.89 -8.91 11.62
CA ASP A 80 -15.57 -9.17 10.21
C ASP A 80 -16.75 -8.86 9.30
N GLU A 81 -17.97 -9.22 9.72
CA GLU A 81 -19.19 -8.92 8.98
C GLU A 81 -19.44 -7.41 8.83
N GLN A 82 -19.13 -6.62 9.87
CA GLN A 82 -19.23 -5.16 9.82
C GLN A 82 -18.20 -4.56 8.87
N LEU A 83 -16.95 -5.06 8.89
CA LEU A 83 -15.89 -4.59 8.01
C LEU A 83 -16.18 -4.92 6.54
N LEU A 84 -16.71 -6.11 6.27
CA LEU A 84 -17.10 -6.55 4.92
C LEU A 84 -18.31 -5.75 4.40
N THR A 85 -19.31 -5.51 5.25
CA THR A 85 -20.46 -4.68 4.90
C THR A 85 -20.02 -3.24 4.59
N ALA A 86 -19.16 -2.66 5.42
CA ALA A 86 -18.61 -1.33 5.20
C ALA A 86 -17.78 -1.25 3.89
N ALA A 87 -17.08 -2.33 3.52
CA ALA A 87 -16.38 -2.41 2.24
C ALA A 87 -17.34 -2.34 1.04
N GLN A 88 -18.45 -3.08 1.11
CA GLN A 88 -19.48 -3.07 0.07
C GLN A 88 -20.15 -1.70 -0.04
N ASP A 89 -20.48 -1.08 1.10
CA ASP A 89 -21.04 0.27 1.14
C ASP A 89 -20.06 1.31 0.57
N ALA A 90 -18.77 1.18 0.86
CA ALA A 90 -17.74 2.04 0.28
C ALA A 90 -17.67 1.88 -1.24
N CYS A 91 -17.67 0.64 -1.74
CA CYS A 91 -17.71 0.37 -3.17
C CYS A 91 -18.95 0.96 -3.85
N ALA A 92 -20.11 0.91 -3.20
CA ALA A 92 -21.32 1.55 -3.72
C ALA A 92 -21.17 3.08 -3.82
N GLN A 93 -20.65 3.74 -2.77
CA GLN A 93 -20.38 5.18 -2.80
C GLN A 93 -19.37 5.57 -3.88
N ILE A 94 -18.31 4.78 -4.05
CA ILE A 94 -17.27 4.99 -5.06
C ILE A 94 -17.85 4.83 -6.47
N ALA A 95 -18.66 3.81 -6.71
CA ALA A 95 -19.36 3.60 -7.99
C ALA A 95 -20.31 4.77 -8.32
N ASP A 96 -20.88 5.43 -7.31
CA ASP A 96 -21.69 6.64 -7.43
C ASP A 96 -20.86 7.93 -7.63
N GLY A 97 -19.53 7.82 -7.71
CA GLY A 97 -18.60 8.92 -7.98
C GLY A 97 -18.08 9.64 -6.72
N THR A 98 -18.24 9.04 -5.54
CA THR A 98 -17.60 9.54 -4.32
C THR A 98 -16.10 9.29 -4.40
N ASP A 99 -15.31 10.32 -4.08
CA ASP A 99 -13.85 10.18 -3.98
C ASP A 99 -13.51 9.18 -2.87
N VAL A 100 -12.52 8.30 -3.11
CA VAL A 100 -12.12 7.25 -2.16
C VAL A 100 -11.74 7.81 -0.79
N LEU A 101 -11.18 9.03 -0.72
CA LEU A 101 -10.83 9.66 0.55
C LEU A 101 -12.03 10.34 1.24
N ALA A 102 -13.12 10.53 0.51
CA ALA A 102 -14.34 11.19 0.97
C ALA A 102 -15.47 10.22 1.34
N VAL A 103 -15.28 8.90 1.19
CA VAL A 103 -16.27 7.92 1.63
C VAL A 103 -16.55 8.04 3.13
N GLN A 104 -17.80 7.79 3.50
CA GLN A 104 -18.24 7.79 4.89
C GLN A 104 -19.11 6.56 5.13
N VAL A 105 -18.54 5.53 5.75
CA VAL A 105 -19.20 4.24 6.01
C VAL A 105 -19.32 3.93 7.49
N ILE A 106 -18.71 4.75 8.35
CA ILE A 106 -18.77 4.61 9.81
C ILE A 106 -19.68 5.69 10.37
N GLU A 107 -20.75 5.27 11.06
CA GLU A 107 -21.68 6.19 11.69
C GLU A 107 -20.99 7.00 12.80
N GLY A 108 -21.15 8.32 12.76
CA GLY A 108 -20.61 9.23 13.77
C GLY A 108 -19.11 9.52 13.64
N GLU A 109 -18.43 8.96 12.63
CA GLU A 109 -17.05 9.34 12.32
C GLU A 109 -16.99 10.83 11.93
N GLN A 110 -16.01 11.53 12.50
CA GLN A 110 -15.77 12.94 12.24
C GLN A 110 -14.62 13.10 11.26
N ALA A 111 -14.77 14.07 10.35
CA ALA A 111 -13.68 14.45 9.46
C ALA A 111 -12.50 15.02 10.26
N ASN A 112 -11.28 14.69 9.84
CA ASN A 112 -10.06 15.25 10.40
C ASN A 112 -9.85 16.71 9.95
N GLY A 113 -8.72 17.32 10.35
CA GLY A 113 -8.40 18.72 10.01
C GLY A 113 -8.24 19.00 8.50
N LEU A 114 -8.23 17.96 7.65
CA LEU A 114 -8.16 18.04 6.20
C LEU A 114 -9.50 17.76 5.51
N GLY A 115 -10.55 17.42 6.28
CA GLY A 115 -11.88 17.13 5.74
C GLY A 115 -12.11 15.66 5.38
N TYR A 116 -11.23 14.74 5.78
CA TYR A 116 -11.35 13.31 5.47
C TYR A 116 -11.81 12.49 6.67
N PHE A 117 -12.59 11.44 6.39
CA PHE A 117 -12.99 10.43 7.36
C PHE A 117 -11.93 9.32 7.37
N GLU A 118 -10.94 9.40 8.26
CA GLU A 118 -9.70 8.62 8.17
C GLU A 118 -9.93 7.10 8.13
N SER A 119 -10.83 6.58 8.95
CA SER A 119 -11.14 5.15 9.02
C SER A 119 -12.00 4.73 7.84
N SER A 120 -13.01 5.52 7.47
CA SER A 120 -13.81 5.27 6.26
C SER A 120 -12.95 5.30 4.99
N ALA A 121 -11.98 6.22 4.89
CA ALA A 121 -11.07 6.33 3.76
C ALA A 121 -10.16 5.11 3.63
N LYS A 122 -9.66 4.55 4.75
CA LYS A 122 -8.91 3.29 4.75
C LYS A 122 -9.76 2.11 4.28
N ILE A 123 -11.01 2.02 4.77
CA ILE A 123 -11.98 1.02 4.31
C ILE A 123 -12.19 1.14 2.80
N GLY A 124 -12.48 2.35 2.31
CA GLY A 124 -12.71 2.62 0.90
C GLY A 124 -11.51 2.35 0.01
N ALA A 125 -10.30 2.71 0.45
CA ALA A 125 -9.07 2.46 -0.28
C ALA A 125 -8.83 0.96 -0.49
N ILE A 126 -8.83 0.18 0.58
CA ILE A 126 -8.61 -1.28 0.48
C ILE A 126 -9.76 -1.95 -0.27
N ALA A 127 -11.02 -1.52 -0.05
CA ALA A 127 -12.16 -2.04 -0.80
C ALA A 127 -12.04 -1.77 -2.31
N SER A 128 -11.51 -0.61 -2.71
CA SER A 128 -11.26 -0.29 -4.11
C SER A 128 -10.16 -1.15 -4.73
N GLU A 129 -9.18 -1.59 -3.95
CA GLU A 129 -8.12 -2.48 -4.43
C GLU A 129 -8.60 -3.93 -4.58
N VAL A 130 -9.45 -4.39 -3.66
CA VAL A 130 -9.84 -5.81 -3.55
C VAL A 130 -11.17 -6.13 -4.24
N TYR A 131 -12.19 -5.28 -4.08
CA TYR A 131 -13.57 -5.56 -4.50
C TYR A 131 -14.05 -4.74 -5.69
N CYS A 132 -13.65 -3.47 -5.77
CA CYS A 132 -14.14 -2.52 -6.78
C CYS A 132 -13.00 -1.70 -7.41
N PRO A 133 -12.13 -2.35 -8.20
CA PRO A 133 -11.02 -1.67 -8.87
C PRO A 133 -11.51 -0.51 -9.74
N LEU A 134 -10.82 0.62 -9.59
CA LEU A 134 -11.03 1.81 -10.41
C LEU A 134 -10.31 1.63 -11.75
N ASP A 135 -11.06 1.72 -12.86
CA ASP A 135 -10.54 1.71 -14.24
C ASP A 135 -9.94 3.07 -14.67
#